data_AF-A0A8C7IHQ3-F1
#
_entry.id   AF-A0A8C7IHQ3-F1
#
_cell.length_a   1.000
_cell.length_b   1.000
_cell.length_c   1.000
_cell.angle_alpha   90.00
_cell.angle_beta   90.00
_cell.angle_gamma   90.00
#
_symmetry.space_group_name_H-M   'P 1'
#
loop_
_entity.id
_entity.type
_entity.pdbx_description
1 polymer ?
#
loop_
_entity_poly.entity_id
_entity_poly.type
_entity_poly.pdbx_seq_one_letter_code
_entity_poly.pdbx_strand_id
1 'polypeptide(L)'
;MKLYCLPGHPTLPCNVLKLKSTTIMLDCGLDTTSVLQFLPLPLVHSPRLSKLPGWVSHICAGRVFVDSEPEFCLPEKELLDLSTIDVILISNYHCMMALPYITEHTGFTGTLYATEPMLQIGRVPKAQSATCWKNKEIQR
;
A
#
# COMPACT_ATOMS: atom_id res chain seq x y z
N MET A 1 -15.57 -15.78 18.05
CA MET A 1 -15.22 -14.63 17.18
C MET A 1 -13.79 -14.23 17.52
N LYS A 2 -12.92 -14.06 16.53
CA LYS A 2 -11.53 -13.58 16.75
C LYS A 2 -11.28 -12.35 15.90
N LEU A 3 -10.65 -11.33 16.47
CA LEU A 3 -10.24 -10.13 15.78
C LEU A 3 -8.71 -10.08 15.78
N TYR A 4 -8.11 -9.84 14.62
CA TYR A 4 -6.67 -9.72 14.44
C TYR A 4 -6.38 -8.32 13.89
N CYS A 5 -5.50 -7.58 14.55
CA CYS A 5 -5.01 -6.30 14.04
C CYS A 5 -3.73 -6.59 13.24
N LEU A 6 -3.74 -6.34 11.94
CA LEU A 6 -2.58 -6.59 11.07
C LEU A 6 -1.46 -5.54 11.18
N PRO A 7 -1.74 -4.23 11.38
CA PRO A 7 -0.69 -3.24 11.47
C PRO A 7 -0.18 -3.10 12.90
N GLY A 8 1.12 -2.90 13.05
CA GLY A 8 1.77 -2.54 14.32
C GLY A 8 1.54 -1.09 14.75
N HIS A 9 0.74 -0.30 14.01
CA HIS A 9 0.48 1.11 14.28
C HIS A 9 -1.02 1.39 14.42
N PRO A 10 -1.47 2.11 15.47
CA PRO A 10 -2.89 2.29 15.79
C PRO A 10 -3.67 3.15 14.78
N THR A 11 -2.98 3.86 13.89
CA THR A 11 -3.61 4.75 12.90
C THR A 11 -3.89 4.08 11.55
N LEU A 12 -3.46 2.83 11.35
CA LEU A 12 -3.73 2.10 10.11
C LEU A 12 -4.90 1.14 10.35
N PRO A 13 -6.04 1.34 9.67
CA PRO A 13 -7.16 0.41 9.74
C PRO A 13 -6.87 -0.77 8.81
N CYS A 14 -6.42 -1.89 9.37
CA CYS A 14 -6.31 -3.18 8.68
C CYS A 14 -6.60 -4.27 9.71
N ASN A 15 -7.85 -4.73 9.77
CA ASN A 15 -8.26 -5.70 10.78
C ASN A 15 -8.86 -6.93 10.11
N VAL A 16 -8.67 -8.11 10.69
CA VAL A 16 -9.28 -9.35 10.21
C VAL A 16 -10.19 -9.90 11.30
N LEU A 17 -11.46 -10.02 10.96
CA LEU A 17 -12.49 -10.61 11.79
C LEU A 17 -12.77 -12.03 11.30
N LYS A 18 -12.51 -13.03 12.15
CA LYS A 18 -12.86 -14.42 11.90
C LYS A 18 -14.15 -14.80 12.63
N LEU A 19 -15.20 -15.01 11.85
CA LEU A 19 -16.53 -15.40 12.30
C LEU A 19 -16.86 -16.81 11.80
N LYS A 20 -16.75 -17.82 12.68
CA LYS A 20 -16.95 -19.23 12.32
C LYS A 20 -16.03 -19.64 11.15
N SER A 21 -16.62 -19.91 9.98
CA SER A 21 -15.96 -20.29 8.73
C SER A 21 -15.76 -19.11 7.77
N THR A 22 -16.13 -17.89 8.17
CA THR A 22 -16.01 -16.69 7.35
C THR A 22 -14.91 -15.79 7.89
N THR A 23 -13.96 -15.43 7.04
CA THR A 23 -12.87 -14.50 7.34
C THR A 23 -13.12 -13.20 6.60
N ILE A 24 -13.33 -12.13 7.37
CA ILE A 24 -13.66 -10.80 6.87
C ILE A 24 -12.47 -9.89 7.16
N MET A 25 -11.90 -9.29 6.13
CA MET A 25 -10.90 -8.24 6.27
C MET A 25 -11.61 -6.87 6.22
N LEU A 26 -11.36 -6.07 7.24
CA LEU A 26 -11.82 -4.70 7.37
C LEU A 26 -10.65 -3.80 7.00
N ASP A 27 -10.78 -3.12 5.88
CA ASP A 27 -9.80 -2.18 5.34
C ASP A 27 -8.44 -2.79 4.95
N CYS A 28 -7.82 -2.22 3.92
CA CYS A 28 -6.49 -2.58 3.42
C CYS A 28 -5.63 -1.31 3.21
N GLY A 29 -5.53 -0.52 4.28
CA GLY A 29 -4.64 0.63 4.35
C GLY A 29 -3.16 0.26 4.21
N LEU A 30 -2.39 1.21 3.69
CA LEU A 30 -0.94 1.12 3.49
C LEU A 30 -0.27 2.26 4.24
N ASP A 31 0.88 2.00 4.85
CA ASP A 31 1.66 3.08 5.45
C ASP A 31 2.32 3.92 4.34
N THR A 32 1.91 5.17 4.23
CA THR A 32 2.46 6.13 3.25
C THR A 32 3.50 7.06 3.85
N THR A 33 3.84 6.92 5.14
CA THR A 33 4.82 7.80 5.80
C THR A 33 6.21 7.69 5.16
N SER A 34 6.58 6.51 4.63
CA SER A 34 7.82 6.31 3.89
C SER A 34 7.91 7.14 2.61
N VAL A 35 6.78 7.40 1.93
CA VAL A 35 6.74 8.18 0.69
C VAL A 35 7.26 9.61 0.89
N LEU A 36 7.09 10.17 2.09
CA LEU A 36 7.56 11.52 2.42
C LEU A 36 9.09 11.62 2.49
N GLN A 37 9.81 10.50 2.44
CA GLN A 37 11.27 10.42 2.39
C GLN A 37 11.81 10.38 0.95
N PHE A 38 10.95 10.28 -0.06
CA PHE A 38 11.35 10.28 -1.47
C PHE A 38 11.21 11.68 -2.07
N LEU A 39 12.06 11.99 -3.04
CA LEU A 39 11.87 13.19 -3.84
C LEU A 39 10.58 13.06 -4.68
N PRO A 40 9.85 14.17 -4.90
CA PRO A 40 8.67 14.14 -5.73
C PRO A 40 9.04 13.71 -7.15
N LEU A 41 8.34 12.70 -7.67
CA LEU A 41 8.52 12.22 -9.04
C LEU A 41 8.25 13.38 -10.03
N PRO A 42 9.20 13.73 -10.90
CA PRO A 42 9.02 14.80 -11.87
C PRO A 42 8.03 14.36 -12.95
N LEU A 43 6.75 14.70 -12.77
CA LEU A 43 5.70 14.47 -13.79
C LEU A 43 5.97 15.23 -15.10
N VAL A 44 6.80 16.28 -15.03
CA VAL A 44 7.24 17.08 -16.16
C VAL A 44 8.75 17.29 -16.03
N HIS A 45 9.46 17.24 -17.16
CA HIS A 45 10.92 17.40 -17.18
C HIS A 45 11.31 18.76 -16.60
N SER A 46 12.00 18.76 -15.46
CA SER A 46 12.52 19.96 -14.82
C SER A 46 14.01 20.11 -15.13
N PRO A 47 14.44 21.17 -15.85
CA PRO A 47 15.86 21.43 -16.11
C PRO A 47 16.66 21.78 -14.85
N ARG A 48 15.99 22.01 -13.71
CA ARG A 48 16.64 22.15 -12.40
C ARG A 48 16.92 20.80 -11.75
N LEU A 49 16.00 19.85 -11.90
CA LEU A 49 16.11 18.51 -11.33
C LEU A 49 17.07 17.63 -12.15
N SER A 50 17.07 17.77 -13.48
CA SER A 50 17.98 17.02 -14.36
C SER A 50 19.46 17.41 -14.24
N LYS A 51 19.77 18.50 -13.53
CA LYS A 51 21.13 18.97 -13.26
C LYS A 51 21.65 18.54 -11.88
N LEU A 52 20.83 17.86 -11.08
CA LEU A 52 21.30 17.33 -9.81
C LEU A 52 22.31 16.21 -10.06
N PRO A 53 23.38 16.11 -9.24
CA PRO A 53 24.31 14.99 -9.32
C PRO A 53 23.53 13.68 -9.11
N GLY A 54 23.87 12.61 -9.84
CA GLY A 54 23.16 11.32 -9.82
C GLY A 54 23.33 10.51 -8.52
N TRP A 55 23.24 11.18 -7.38
CA TRP A 55 23.28 10.56 -6.07
C TRP A 55 21.89 10.03 -5.73
N VAL A 56 21.83 8.80 -5.22
CA VAL A 56 20.58 8.14 -4.81
C VAL A 56 19.93 8.85 -3.62
N SER A 57 20.66 9.76 -2.94
CA SER A 57 20.16 10.52 -1.80
C SER A 57 20.58 11.99 -1.88
N HIS A 58 19.61 12.90 -1.75
CA HIS A 58 19.83 14.35 -1.76
C HIS A 58 19.51 14.96 -0.41
N ILE A 59 20.30 15.95 0.01
CA ILE A 59 20.03 16.73 1.21
C ILE A 59 19.29 18.01 0.80
N CYS A 60 18.00 18.10 1.13
CA CYS A 60 17.17 19.29 0.90
C CYS A 60 16.70 19.84 2.25
N ALA A 61 16.95 21.13 2.51
CA ALA A 61 16.56 21.79 3.77
C ALA A 61 16.98 21.03 5.05
N GLY A 62 18.16 20.39 5.03
CA GLY A 62 18.68 19.63 6.17
C GLY A 62 18.08 18.23 6.36
N ARG A 63 17.28 17.73 5.41
CA ARG A 63 16.73 16.37 5.40
C ARG A 63 17.26 15.59 4.20
N VAL A 64 17.50 14.29 4.41
CA VAL A 64 17.91 13.37 3.35
C VAL A 64 16.65 12.83 2.66
N PHE A 65 16.62 12.92 1.33
CA PHE A 65 15.57 12.38 0.49
C PHE A 65 16.15 11.36 -0.50
N VAL A 66 15.38 10.33 -0.82
CA VAL A 66 15.75 9.31 -1.81
C VAL A 66 15.29 9.72 -3.20
N ASP A 67 16.20 9.72 -4.18
CA ASP A 67 15.92 10.02 -5.58
C ASP A 67 15.55 8.76 -6.36
N SER A 68 14.41 8.17 -6.01
CA SER A 68 13.89 6.99 -6.69
C SER A 68 12.37 6.98 -6.67
N GLU A 69 11.76 6.02 -7.37
CA GLU A 69 10.34 5.74 -7.22
C GLU A 69 10.01 5.39 -5.76
N PRO A 70 8.90 5.90 -5.19
CA PRO A 70 8.51 5.59 -3.83
C PRO A 70 8.21 4.10 -3.67
N GLU A 71 8.81 3.48 -2.65
CA GLU A 71 8.54 2.10 -2.30
C GLU A 71 7.58 2.04 -1.09
N PHE A 72 6.60 1.14 -1.15
CA PHE A 72 5.64 0.93 -0.07
C PHE A 72 5.96 -0.33 0.74
N CYS A 73 5.81 -0.24 2.06
CA CYS A 73 5.95 -1.39 2.94
C CYS A 73 4.67 -2.23 2.91
N LEU A 74 4.79 -3.48 2.47
CA LEU A 74 3.69 -4.44 2.52
C LEU A 74 3.36 -4.83 3.97
N PRO A 75 2.09 -5.15 4.28
CA PRO A 75 1.73 -5.77 5.55
C PRO A 75 2.51 -7.08 5.72
N GLU A 76 2.86 -7.39 6.97
CA GLU A 76 3.72 -8.51 7.34
C GLU A 76 3.11 -9.84 6.89
N LYS A 77 3.62 -10.40 5.78
CA LYS A 77 3.04 -11.57 5.08
C LYS A 77 2.99 -12.84 5.94
N GLU A 78 3.83 -12.92 6.97
CA GLU A 78 3.95 -14.11 7.80
C GLU A 78 2.77 -14.29 8.77
N LEU A 79 2.01 -13.22 9.04
CA LEU A 79 0.91 -13.27 10.01
C LEU A 79 -0.41 -13.79 9.44
N LEU A 80 -0.63 -13.65 8.12
CA LEU A 80 -1.93 -13.90 7.50
C LEU A 80 -1.82 -14.33 6.04
N ASP A 81 -2.39 -15.49 5.72
CA ASP A 81 -2.64 -15.91 4.35
C ASP A 81 -3.89 -15.22 3.79
N LEU A 82 -3.68 -14.23 2.92
CA LEU A 82 -4.71 -13.41 2.29
C LEU A 82 -5.62 -14.20 1.33
N SER A 83 -5.20 -15.40 0.89
CA SER A 83 -6.04 -16.28 0.06
C SER A 83 -7.24 -16.85 0.83
N THR A 84 -7.15 -16.89 2.16
CA THR A 84 -8.21 -17.42 3.04
C THR A 84 -9.28 -16.39 3.39
N ILE A 85 -9.15 -15.16 2.91
CA ILE A 85 -10.14 -14.10 3.13
C ILE A 85 -11.31 -14.29 2.16
N ASP A 86 -12.52 -14.41 2.72
CA ASP A 86 -13.74 -14.54 1.94
C ASP A 86 -14.28 -13.18 1.49
N VAL A 87 -14.10 -12.16 2.34
CA VAL A 87 -14.69 -10.84 2.15
C VAL A 87 -13.75 -9.73 2.57
N ILE A 88 -13.61 -8.69 1.74
CA ILE A 88 -12.95 -7.43 2.11
C ILE A 88 -14.02 -6.33 2.17
N LEU A 89 -14.12 -5.63 3.29
CA LEU A 89 -14.96 -4.44 3.48
C LEU A 89 -14.09 -3.20 3.53
N ILE A 90 -14.35 -2.25 2.64
CA ILE A 90 -13.66 -0.96 2.63
C ILE A 90 -14.57 0.09 3.30
N SER A 91 -14.04 0.78 4.31
CA SER A 91 -14.74 1.84 5.04
C SER A 91 -14.48 3.23 4.45
N ASN A 92 -13.28 3.45 3.91
CA ASN A 92 -12.85 4.74 3.38
C ASN A 92 -11.90 4.54 2.17
N TYR A 93 -11.91 5.49 1.23
CA TYR A 93 -11.07 5.46 0.03
C TYR A 93 -9.56 5.42 0.33
N HIS A 94 -9.09 6.03 1.42
CA HIS A 94 -7.68 5.95 1.84
C HIS A 94 -7.27 4.55 2.28
N CYS A 95 -8.24 3.71 2.64
CA CYS A 95 -8.03 2.38 3.18
C CYS A 95 -8.05 1.29 2.10
N MET A 96 -7.98 1.68 0.82
CA MET A 96 -7.98 0.78 -0.34
C MET A 96 -6.60 0.72 -1.03
N MET A 97 -5.59 1.37 -0.47
CA MET A 97 -4.28 1.56 -1.11
C MET A 97 -3.53 0.24 -1.38
N ALA A 98 -3.68 -0.76 -0.51
CA ALA A 98 -3.06 -2.07 -0.70
C ALA A 98 -3.92 -3.02 -1.57
N LEU A 99 -5.13 -2.60 -1.98
CA LEU A 99 -6.06 -3.47 -2.71
C LEU A 99 -5.50 -4.00 -4.03
N PRO A 100 -4.84 -3.20 -4.89
CA PRO A 100 -4.25 -3.72 -6.13
C PRO A 100 -3.28 -4.87 -5.86
N TYR A 101 -2.44 -4.71 -4.84
CA TYR A 101 -1.50 -5.74 -4.42
C TYR A 101 -2.20 -7.03 -3.97
N ILE A 102 -3.22 -6.91 -3.12
CA ILE A 102 -4.00 -8.06 -2.62
C ILE A 102 -4.68 -8.81 -3.78
N THR A 103 -5.30 -8.08 -4.71
CA THR A 103 -6.03 -8.70 -5.83
C THR A 103 -5.12 -9.33 -6.87
N GLU A 104 -3.90 -8.81 -7.08
CA GLU A 104 -3.00 -9.23 -8.15
C GLU A 104 -1.90 -10.21 -7.68
N HIS A 105 -1.50 -10.15 -6.41
CA HIS A 105 -0.30 -10.85 -5.93
C HIS A 105 -0.50 -11.81 -4.75
N THR A 106 -1.70 -11.89 -4.16
CA THR A 106 -1.90 -12.70 -2.93
C THR A 106 -2.92 -13.83 -3.08
N GLY A 107 -3.42 -14.07 -4.30
CA GLY A 107 -4.36 -15.17 -4.59
C GLY A 107 -5.75 -14.97 -3.97
N PHE A 108 -6.11 -13.73 -3.60
CA PHE A 108 -7.43 -13.42 -3.07
C PHE A 108 -8.52 -13.66 -4.12
N THR A 109 -9.51 -14.50 -3.79
CA THR A 109 -10.67 -14.80 -4.65
C THR A 109 -12.01 -14.43 -4.01
N GLY A 110 -11.97 -13.74 -2.87
CA GLY A 110 -13.15 -13.33 -2.13
C GLY A 110 -13.93 -12.17 -2.76
N THR A 111 -15.00 -11.75 -2.09
CA THR A 111 -15.83 -10.63 -2.53
C THR A 111 -15.36 -9.31 -1.91
N LEU A 112 -15.22 -8.27 -2.73
CA LEU A 112 -14.96 -6.91 -2.25
C LEU A 112 -16.28 -6.14 -2.11
N TYR A 113 -16.54 -5.60 -0.93
CA TYR A 113 -17.63 -4.65 -0.69
C TYR A 113 -17.08 -3.26 -0.42
N ALA A 114 -17.52 -2.31 -1.24
CA ALA A 114 -17.25 -0.89 -1.11
C ALA A 114 -18.48 -0.10 -1.57
N THR A 115 -18.59 1.16 -1.16
CA THR A 115 -19.64 2.05 -1.66
C THR A 115 -19.29 2.54 -3.07
N GLU A 116 -20.31 2.88 -3.87
CA GLU A 116 -20.13 3.36 -5.24
C GLU A 116 -19.13 4.53 -5.37
N PRO A 117 -19.15 5.57 -4.51
CA PRO A 117 -18.15 6.63 -4.58
C PRO A 117 -16.70 6.14 -4.40
N MET A 118 -16.49 5.12 -3.54
CA MET A 118 -15.15 4.56 -3.34
C MET A 118 -14.67 3.78 -4.57
N LEU A 119 -15.57 3.09 -5.27
CA LEU A 119 -15.25 2.42 -6.53
C LEU A 119 -14.82 3.41 -7.61
N GLN A 120 -15.51 4.56 -7.72
CA GLN A 120 -15.14 5.61 -8.68
C GLN A 120 -13.77 6.21 -8.35
N ILE A 121 -13.52 6.53 -7.07
CA ILE A 121 -12.22 7.05 -6.62
C ILE A 121 -11.11 6.03 -6.86
N GLY A 122 -11.36 4.74 -6.59
CA GLY A 122 -10.40 3.65 -6.78
C GLY A 122 -9.96 3.40 -8.22
N ARG A 123 -10.69 3.90 -9.21
CA ARG A 123 -10.31 3.78 -10.63
C ARG A 123 -9.20 4.75 -11.02
N VAL A 124 -9.01 5.85 -10.28
CA VAL A 124 -8.00 6.89 -10.57
C VAL A 124 -6.57 6.50 -10.14
N PRO A 125 -6.32 5.85 -8.98
CA PRO A 125 -4.97 5.47 -8.51
C PRO A 125 -4.22 4.43 -9.37
N LYS A 126 -4.93 3.66 -10.21
CA LYS A 126 -4.31 2.58 -11.00
C LYS A 126 -3.23 3.05 -11.97
N ALA A 127 -3.24 4.33 -12.35
CA ALA A 127 -2.26 4.90 -13.27
C ALA A 127 -0.91 5.25 -12.62
N GLN A 128 -0.80 5.32 -11.29
CA GLN A 128 0.42 5.82 -10.62
C GLN A 128 1.08 4.82 -9.64
N SER A 129 0.34 3.88 -9.06
CA SER A 129 0.88 3.02 -7.98
C SER A 129 1.14 1.55 -8.38
N ALA A 130 0.88 1.16 -9.63
CA ALA A 130 0.97 -0.25 -10.06
C ALA A 130 2.41 -0.76 -10.30
N THR A 131 3.42 0.12 -10.33
CA THR A 131 4.77 -0.25 -10.79
C THR A 131 5.77 -0.62 -9.67
N CYS A 132 5.45 -0.44 -8.39
CA CYS A 132 6.47 -0.51 -7.32
C CYS A 132 6.11 -1.45 -6.15
N TRP A 133 5.82 -2.73 -6.45
CA TRP A 133 5.66 -3.76 -5.43
C TRP A 133 6.88 -4.70 -5.45
N LYS A 134 7.87 -4.49 -4.57
CA LYS A 134 8.96 -5.46 -4.39
C LYS A 134 8.63 -6.47 -3.28
N ASN A 135 8.79 -7.75 -3.62
CA ASN A 135 8.91 -8.81 -2.63
C ASN A 135 10.26 -8.64 -1.90
N LYS A 136 10.25 -8.58 -0.57
CA LYS A 136 11.43 -8.89 0.24
C LYS A 136 11.71 -10.39 0.11
N GLU A 137 12.23 -10.81 -1.03
CA GLU A 137 13.10 -11.99 -1.04
C GLU A 137 14.45 -11.51 -0.49
N ILE A 138 14.66 -11.88 0.77
CA ILE A 138 15.93 -11.79 1.47
C ILE A 138 16.98 -12.48 0.60
N GLN A 139 17.80 -11.69 -0.09
CA GLN A 139 19.07 -12.17 -0.61
C GLN A 139 19.96 -12.46 0.61
N ARG A 140 20.13 -13.75 0.88
CA ARG A 140 21.15 -14.30 1.80
C ARG A 140 22.53 -14.18 1.20
#